data_AF-A0A359GVK7-F1
#
_entry.id   AF-A0A359GVK7-F1
#
_cell.length_a   1.000
_cell.length_b   1.000
_cell.length_c   1.000
_cell.angle_alpha   90.00
_cell.angle_beta   90.00
_cell.angle_gamma   90.00
#
_symmetry.space_group_name_H-M   'P 1'
#
loop_
_entity.id
_entity.type
_entity.pdbx_description
1 polymer ?
#
loop_
_entity_poly.entity_id
_entity_poly.type
_entity_poly.pdbx_seq_one_letter_code
_entity_poly.pdbx_strand_id
1 'polypeptide(L)' 'MEFLPIFLNIKGRKCVVVGGGDIARRKTAVLTQAGGNVDVITGNDSDSPTEFEQ' A
#
# COMPACT_ATOMS: atom_id res chain seq x y z
N MET A 1 -1.90 -28.33 3.30
CA MET A 1 -1.26 -27.01 3.50
C MET A 1 -1.66 -26.14 2.33
N GLU A 2 -2.25 -24.95 2.56
CA GLU A 2 -2.82 -24.10 1.50
C GLU A 2 -1.91 -22.94 1.07
N PHE A 3 -0.91 -22.58 1.90
CA PHE A 3 0.00 -21.45 1.63
C PHE A 3 1.46 -21.83 1.85
N LEU A 4 2.34 -21.25 1.04
CA LEU A 4 3.80 -21.32 1.19
C LEU A 4 4.29 -20.03 1.86
N PRO A 5 4.91 -20.09 3.06
CA PRO A 5 5.50 -18.91 3.66
C PRO A 5 6.77 -18.49 2.89
N ILE A 6 6.80 -17.25 2.41
CA ILE A 6 7.97 -16.65 1.75
C ILE A 6 8.28 -15.27 2.31
N PHE A 7 9.56 -14.90 2.29
CA PHE A 7 10.04 -13.57 2.63
C PHE A 7 10.38 -12.84 1.33
N LEU A 8 9.52 -11.90 0.92
CA LEU A 8 9.67 -11.19 -0.35
C LEU A 8 10.48 -9.90 -0.16
N ASN A 9 11.58 -9.73 -0.91
CA ASN A 9 12.30 -8.47 -0.97
C ASN A 9 11.65 -7.52 -1.98
N ILE A 10 10.99 -6.48 -1.47
CA ILE A 10 10.32 -5.46 -2.30
C ILE A 10 11.05 -4.12 -2.33
N LYS A 11 12.28 -4.03 -1.81
CA LYS A 11 13.04 -2.77 -1.80
C LYS A 11 13.24 -2.24 -3.23
N GLY A 12 12.79 -1.02 -3.49
CA GLY A 12 12.80 -0.35 -4.79
C GLY A 12 11.81 -0.93 -5.82
N ARG A 13 10.94 -1.87 -5.43
CA ARG A 13 10.00 -2.53 -6.33
C ARG A 13 8.67 -1.79 -6.36
N LYS A 14 8.08 -1.69 -7.56
CA LYS A 14 6.73 -1.15 -7.73
C LYS A 14 5.71 -2.02 -7.00
N CYS A 15 4.85 -1.36 -6.23
CA CYS A 15 3.76 -1.93 -5.45
C CYS A 15 2.51 -1.08 -5.70
N VAL A 16 1.32 -1.68 -5.75
CA VAL A 16 0.07 -0.94 -5.92
C VAL A 16 -0.86 -1.24 -4.76
N VAL A 17 -1.45 -0.19 -4.17
CA VAL A 17 -2.53 -0.29 -3.19
C VAL A 17 -3.77 0.38 -3.77
N VAL A 18 -4.91 -0.29 -3.73
CA VAL A 18 -6.19 0.25 -4.21
C VAL A 18 -7.10 0.51 -3.01
N GLY A 19 -7.68 1.70 -2.95
CA GLY A 19 -8.55 2.19 -1.88
C GLY A 19 -7.91 3.33 -1.07
N GLY A 20 -8.74 4.22 -0.51
CA GLY A 20 -8.31 5.42 0.23
C GLY A 20 -8.61 5.41 1.73
N GLY A 21 -9.24 4.35 2.26
CA GLY A 21 -9.61 4.25 3.68
C GLY A 21 -8.46 3.82 4.59
N ASP A 22 -8.75 3.73 5.89
CA ASP A 22 -7.77 3.40 6.94
C ASP A 22 -7.00 2.09 6.71
N ILE A 23 -7.64 1.09 6.08
CA ILE A 23 -7.00 -0.19 5.77
C ILE A 23 -5.91 -0.01 4.70
N ALA A 24 -6.20 0.77 3.66
CA ALA A 24 -5.24 1.05 2.59
C ALA A 24 -4.06 1.85 3.13
N ARG A 25 -4.31 2.83 4.01
CA ARG A 25 -3.26 3.59 4.71
C ARG A 25 -2.32 2.68 5.49
N ARG A 26 -2.87 1.77 6.31
CA ARG A 26 -2.07 0.80 7.08
C ARG A 26 -1.22 -0.12 6.19
N LYS A 27 -1.78 -0.62 5.08
CA LYS A 27 -1.06 -1.49 4.14
C LYS A 27 0.05 -0.72 3.40
N THR A 28 -0.23 0.51 2.98
CA THR A 28 0.72 1.39 2.30
C THR A 28 1.92 1.69 3.22
N ALA A 29 1.67 1.98 4.51
CA ALA A 29 2.73 2.22 5.48
C ALA A 29 3.69 1.03 5.61
N VAL A 30 3.15 -0.20 5.69
CA VAL A 30 3.98 -1.42 5.78
C VAL A 30 4.82 -1.63 4.52
N LEU A 31 4.22 -1.46 3.33
CA LEU A 31 4.93 -1.62 2.06
C LEU A 31 6.04 -0.58 1.87
N THR A 32 5.78 0.67 2.29
CA THR A 32 6.74 1.78 2.24
C THR A 32 7.90 1.56 3.21
N GLN A 33 7.61 1.14 4.45
CA GLN A 33 8.64 0.78 5.43
C GLN A 33 9.53 -0.38 4.96
N ALA A 34 8.97 -1.32 4.20
CA ALA A 34 9.73 -2.40 3.56
C ALA A 34 10.52 -1.94 2.31
N GLY A 35 10.46 -0.65 1.97
CA GLY A 35 11.18 -0.03 0.85
C GLY A 35 10.49 -0.19 -0.51
N GLY A 36 9.22 -0.59 -0.55
CA GLY A 36 8.44 -0.62 -1.78
C GLY A 36 8.22 0.79 -2.33
N ASN A 37 8.23 0.92 -3.66
CA ASN A 37 7.75 2.12 -4.35
C ASN A 37 6.25 1.96 -4.57
N VAL A 38 5.44 2.60 -3.74
CA VAL A 38 4.01 2.29 -3.62
C VAL A 38 3.16 3.35 -4.32
N ASP A 39 2.47 2.96 -5.37
CA ASP A 39 1.42 3.76 -6.01
C ASP A 39 0.07 3.46 -5.33
N VAL A 40 -0.63 4.50 -4.89
CA VAL A 40 -1.97 4.36 -4.30
C VAL A 40 -3.03 4.87 -5.28
N ILE A 41 -4.03 4.02 -5.57
CA ILE A 41 -5.14 4.36 -6.45
C ILE A 41 -6.40 4.55 -5.60
N THR A 42 -6.97 5.75 -5.61
CA THR A 42 -8.21 6.11 -4.92
C THR A 42 -9.29 6.53 -5.91
N GLY A 43 -10.57 6.33 -5.56
CA GLY A 43 -11.71 6.80 -6.34
C GLY A 43 -12.01 8.29 -6.13
N ASN A 44 -12.95 8.83 -6.90
CA ASN A 44 -13.37 10.24 -6.85
C ASN A 44 -14.42 10.57 -5.77
N ASP A 45 -14.74 9.63 -4.87
CA ASP A 45 -15.80 9.84 -3.90
C ASP A 45 -15.35 10.80 -2.78
N SER A 46 -16.18 11.79 -2.51
CA SER A 46 -15.94 13.01 -1.72
C SER A 46 -15.70 12.83 -0.21
N ASP A 47 -15.49 11.60 0.26
CA ASP A 47 -15.20 11.34 1.67
C ASP A 47 -13.69 11.27 1.89
N SER A 48 -13.10 12.44 2.14
CA SER A 48 -11.68 12.67 2.44
C SER A 48 -11.13 11.71 3.51
N PRO A 49 -9.91 11.18 3.33
CA PRO A 49 -8.72 11.93 3.73
C PRO A 49 -7.69 12.01 2.60
N THR A 50 -7.60 13.19 2.00
CA THR A 50 -6.53 13.60 1.09
C THR A 50 -5.35 14.05 1.94
N GLU A 51 -4.43 13.14 2.25
CA GLU A 51 -3.00 13.40 2.36
C GLU A 51 -2.28 12.07 2.63
N PHE A 52 -1.82 11.47 1.52
CA PHE A 52 -0.73 10.53 1.56
C PHE A 52 0.55 11.37 1.55
N GLU A 53 1.06 11.73 2.73
CA GLU A 53 2.44 12.17 2.84
C GLU A 53 3.32 10.98 2.46
N GLN A 54 3.96 11.11 1.29
CA GLN A 54 4.97 10.19 0.78
C GLN A 54 6.30 10.44 1.47
#